data_AF-Q23AF4-F1
#
_entry.id   AF-Q23AF4-F1
#
_cell.length_a   1.000
_cell.length_b   1.000
_cell.length_c   1.000
_cell.angle_alpha   90.00
_cell.angle_beta   90.00
_cell.angle_gamma   90.00
#
_symmetry.space_group_name_H-M   'P 1'
#
loop_
_entity.id
_entity.type
_entity.pdbx_description
1 polymer ?
#
loop_
_entity_poly.entity_id
_entity_poly.type
_entity_poly.pdbx_seq_one_letter_code
_entity_poly.pdbx_strand_id
1 'polypeptide(L)'
;MNKVYLLAFVTLIGLSAFAFTQLKNEHALRANLTAGAADFCPKPQYRSDSWMNTFLTGLQSQKYDNTMLQFLQDQIPTDSHVFSTEQILSIFSQISFDSSRIQALTLLNPYIITLTPQNIVDILAKYPFESSKLTALNLIANTLSDVSDASKKLIVDCFSFSSNKSDAMNILNAISPRNCIYGTITEKVAAFVIDISGSMDYTFKANGETISRLAFVKSQLTKTIADQLKPFQKFNIIIFGNSASQWKTDYVDATPENVQAAIAYINKLTTNGATNISSGLDLAFNTKQALKAIYLLSDGVPNSGVQTVDGIKKYLADKNASRTDKVVVNTISFIMGGVEKQNERDLSFQFLNAIADATNGSFKGISG
;
A
#
# COMPACT_ATOMS: atom_id res chain seq x y z
N MET A 1 -51.68 8.12 0.77
CA MET A 1 -50.59 8.58 1.66
C MET A 1 -49.82 7.47 2.41
N ASN A 2 -49.96 6.17 2.09
CA ASN A 2 -49.34 5.10 2.93
C ASN A 2 -48.53 4.02 2.20
N LYS A 3 -47.97 4.28 1.00
CA LYS A 3 -47.07 3.33 0.31
C LYS A 3 -45.63 3.81 0.12
N VAL A 4 -45.35 5.10 0.29
CA VAL A 4 -44.00 5.68 0.11
C VAL A 4 -43.13 5.50 1.37
N TYR A 5 -43.72 5.45 2.56
CA TYR A 5 -42.97 5.26 3.81
C TYR A 5 -42.46 3.82 4.03
N LEU A 6 -43.09 2.81 3.42
CA LEU A 6 -42.69 1.41 3.61
C LEU A 6 -41.39 1.07 2.85
N LEU A 7 -41.16 1.70 1.68
CA LEU A 7 -39.95 1.47 0.90
C LEU A 7 -38.70 2.12 1.53
N ALA A 8 -38.86 3.28 2.17
CA ALA A 8 -37.77 3.97 2.88
C ALA A 8 -37.38 3.27 4.19
N PHE A 9 -38.34 2.58 4.85
CA PHE A 9 -38.05 1.82 6.07
C PHE A 9 -37.29 0.52 5.78
N VAL A 10 -37.58 -0.15 4.66
CA VAL A 10 -36.91 -1.40 4.26
C VAL A 10 -35.45 -1.15 3.84
N THR A 11 -35.15 -0.02 3.18
CA THR A 11 -33.76 0.35 2.86
C THR A 11 -32.96 0.76 4.09
N LEU A 12 -33.56 1.43 5.08
CA LEU A 12 -32.88 1.81 6.33
C LEU A 12 -32.55 0.59 7.21
N ILE A 13 -33.43 -0.42 7.25
CA ILE A 13 -33.18 -1.69 7.94
C ILE A 13 -32.13 -2.54 7.20
N GLY A 14 -32.10 -2.48 5.87
CA GLY A 14 -31.06 -3.13 5.06
C GLY A 14 -29.66 -2.56 5.29
N LEU A 15 -29.52 -1.23 5.35
CA LEU A 15 -28.24 -0.57 5.67
C LEU A 15 -27.78 -0.85 7.09
N SER A 16 -28.69 -0.85 8.07
CA SER A 16 -28.34 -1.12 9.47
C SER A 16 -27.96 -2.57 9.70
N ALA A 17 -28.61 -3.54 9.03
CA ALA A 17 -28.22 -4.94 9.06
C ALA A 17 -26.87 -5.17 8.36
N PHE A 18 -26.60 -4.49 7.24
CA PHE A 18 -25.31 -4.57 6.55
C PHE A 18 -24.17 -4.00 7.40
N ALA A 19 -24.38 -2.84 8.05
CA ALA A 19 -23.44 -2.24 8.99
C ALA A 19 -23.23 -3.10 10.25
N PHE A 20 -24.30 -3.71 10.79
CA PHE A 20 -24.19 -4.66 11.92
C PHE A 20 -23.45 -5.94 11.53
N THR A 21 -23.60 -6.39 10.29
CA THR A 21 -22.89 -7.57 9.76
C THR A 21 -21.42 -7.24 9.52
N GLN A 22 -21.09 -6.02 9.08
CA GLN A 22 -19.71 -5.52 9.03
C GLN A 22 -19.06 -5.46 10.43
N LEU A 23 -19.73 -4.87 11.42
CA LEU A 23 -19.23 -4.78 12.80
C LEU A 23 -19.05 -6.16 13.47
N LYS A 24 -19.97 -7.10 13.22
CA LYS A 24 -19.82 -8.49 13.68
C LYS A 24 -18.70 -9.24 12.95
N ASN A 25 -18.50 -8.96 11.66
CA ASN A 25 -17.39 -9.54 10.88
C ASN A 25 -16.04 -9.00 11.33
N GLU A 26 -15.90 -7.70 11.65
CA GLU A 26 -14.67 -7.14 12.22
C GLU A 26 -14.25 -7.84 13.52
N HIS A 27 -15.23 -8.15 14.40
CA HIS A 27 -14.99 -8.85 15.65
C HIS A 27 -14.62 -10.34 15.47
N ALA A 28 -15.15 -11.01 14.44
CA ALA A 28 -14.81 -12.40 14.13
C ALA A 28 -13.48 -12.56 13.34
N LEU A 29 -13.09 -11.54 12.56
CA LEU A 29 -11.85 -11.48 11.77
C LEU A 29 -10.57 -11.35 12.63
N ARG A 30 -10.67 -10.69 13.79
CA ARG A 30 -9.56 -10.37 14.71
C ARG A 30 -9.12 -11.54 15.59
N ALA A 31 -9.60 -12.76 15.34
CA ALA A 31 -9.60 -13.88 16.29
C ALA A 31 -8.23 -14.36 16.82
N ASN A 32 -7.09 -13.86 16.33
CA ASN A 32 -5.76 -14.32 16.76
C ASN A 32 -4.80 -13.22 17.23
N LEU A 33 -5.24 -11.95 17.30
CA LEU A 33 -4.41 -10.85 17.77
C LEU A 33 -5.21 -9.93 18.69
N THR A 34 -4.58 -9.40 19.72
CA THR A 34 -5.21 -8.33 20.51
C THR A 34 -5.43 -7.12 19.59
N ALA A 35 -6.41 -6.28 19.92
CA ALA A 35 -6.66 -5.04 19.20
C ALA A 35 -5.39 -4.17 19.12
N GLY A 36 -4.53 -4.21 20.16
CA GLY A 36 -3.29 -3.45 20.23
C GLY A 36 -2.27 -3.83 19.17
N ALA A 37 -1.98 -5.11 18.97
CA ALA A 37 -1.03 -5.55 17.95
C ALA A 37 -1.59 -5.43 16.52
N ALA A 38 -2.90 -5.54 16.34
CA ALA A 38 -3.54 -5.38 15.04
C ALA A 38 -3.48 -3.92 14.54
N ASP A 39 -3.62 -2.94 15.44
CA ASP A 39 -3.61 -1.50 15.11
C ASP A 39 -2.21 -0.89 15.13
N PHE A 40 -1.17 -1.69 15.39
CA PHE A 40 0.22 -1.27 15.28
C PHE A 40 0.60 -1.01 13.82
N CYS A 41 1.27 0.12 13.60
CA CYS A 41 2.03 0.39 12.39
C CYS A 41 3.48 0.67 12.78
N PRO A 42 4.46 0.05 12.10
CA PRO A 42 5.87 0.36 12.31
C PRO A 42 6.10 1.87 12.16
N LYS A 43 6.90 2.45 13.06
CA LYS A 43 7.21 3.87 12.97
C LYS A 43 7.88 4.14 11.63
N PRO A 44 7.41 5.13 10.84
CA PRO A 44 8.08 5.51 9.61
C PRO A 44 9.52 5.89 9.92
N GLN A 45 10.44 5.34 9.14
CA GLN A 45 11.78 5.89 9.03
C GLN A 45 11.74 6.89 7.88
N TYR A 46 12.01 8.15 8.19
CA TYR A 46 12.06 9.24 7.22
C TYR A 46 13.45 9.32 6.58
N ARG A 47 13.52 9.88 5.37
CA ARG A 47 14.80 10.15 4.73
C ARG A 47 15.64 11.08 5.59
N SER A 48 16.94 10.78 5.67
CA SER A 48 17.88 11.55 6.49
C SER A 48 18.06 12.98 5.97
N ASP A 49 18.43 13.90 6.86
CA ASP A 49 18.73 15.29 6.49
C ASP A 49 19.86 15.37 5.46
N SER A 50 20.89 14.53 5.58
CA SER A 50 21.98 14.47 4.61
C SER A 50 21.46 14.11 3.22
N TRP A 51 20.59 13.10 3.13
CA TRP A 51 19.99 12.70 1.86
C TRP A 51 19.12 13.82 1.29
N MET A 52 18.25 14.43 2.12
CA MET A 52 17.37 15.52 1.70
C MET A 52 18.15 16.75 1.22
N ASN A 53 19.26 17.10 1.86
CA ASN A 53 20.08 18.24 1.46
C ASN A 53 20.71 18.03 0.08
N THR A 54 21.29 16.84 -0.17
CA THR A 54 21.82 16.47 -1.49
C THR A 54 20.71 16.45 -2.54
N PHE A 55 19.57 15.86 -2.21
CA PHE A 55 18.42 15.75 -3.10
C PHE A 55 17.86 17.12 -3.50
N LEU A 56 17.62 18.02 -2.54
CA LEU A 56 17.10 19.36 -2.80
C LEU A 56 18.10 20.22 -3.59
N THR A 57 19.40 20.08 -3.33
CA THR A 57 20.43 20.76 -4.13
C THR A 57 20.40 20.28 -5.59
N GLY A 58 20.31 18.97 -5.81
CA GLY A 58 20.19 18.39 -7.15
C GLY A 58 18.90 18.81 -7.85
N LEU A 59 17.78 18.87 -7.14
CA LEU A 59 16.50 19.35 -7.65
C LEU A 59 16.56 20.83 -8.03
N GLN A 60 17.17 21.67 -7.19
CA GLN A 60 17.36 23.11 -7.44
C GLN A 60 18.27 23.39 -8.64
N SER A 61 19.21 22.48 -8.94
CA SER A 61 20.05 22.60 -10.12
C SER A 61 19.31 22.36 -11.43
N GLN A 62 18.11 21.76 -11.38
CA GLN A 62 17.27 21.56 -12.56
C GLN A 62 16.63 22.89 -13.00
N LYS A 63 16.72 23.19 -14.29
CA LYS A 63 16.30 24.49 -14.83
C LYS A 63 14.78 24.65 -14.96
N TYR A 64 14.07 23.55 -15.19
CA TYR A 64 12.65 23.57 -15.53
C TYR A 64 11.90 22.46 -14.79
N ASP A 65 10.60 22.65 -14.55
CA ASP A 65 9.75 21.68 -13.87
C ASP A 65 9.78 20.28 -14.51
N ASN A 66 9.85 20.15 -15.84
CA ASN A 66 9.94 18.83 -16.49
C ASN A 66 11.25 18.11 -16.16
N THR A 67 12.38 18.83 -16.13
CA THR A 67 13.68 18.29 -15.69
C THR A 67 13.68 17.98 -14.19
N MET A 68 12.97 18.77 -13.38
CA MET A 68 12.75 18.45 -11.96
C MET A 68 11.96 17.16 -11.80
N LEU A 69 10.87 16.97 -12.54
CA LEU A 69 10.06 15.75 -12.48
C LEU A 69 10.86 14.51 -12.88
N GLN A 70 11.69 14.60 -13.93
CA GLN A 70 12.59 13.51 -14.30
C GLN A 70 13.58 13.21 -13.17
N PHE A 71 14.17 14.25 -12.57
CA PHE A 71 15.06 14.08 -11.41
C PHE A 71 14.35 13.41 -10.24
N LEU A 72 13.11 13.80 -9.90
CA LEU A 72 12.32 13.14 -8.86
C LEU A 72 12.12 11.66 -9.19
N GLN A 73 11.75 11.35 -10.43
CA GLN A 73 11.52 9.98 -10.88
C GLN A 73 12.78 9.11 -10.76
N ASP A 74 13.96 9.67 -11.05
CA ASP A 74 15.23 8.96 -10.99
C ASP A 74 15.75 8.81 -9.55
N GLN A 75 15.56 9.84 -8.71
CA GLN A 75 16.22 9.93 -7.41
C GLN A 75 15.36 9.45 -6.24
N ILE A 76 14.03 9.57 -6.30
CA ILE A 76 13.15 9.09 -5.23
C ILE A 76 13.37 7.58 -4.95
N PRO A 77 13.45 6.68 -5.95
CA PRO A 77 13.62 5.25 -5.71
C PRO A 77 14.98 4.85 -5.09
N THR A 78 15.97 5.75 -5.07
CA THR A 78 17.32 5.44 -4.56
C THR A 78 17.39 5.28 -3.04
N ASP A 79 16.33 5.66 -2.32
CA ASP A 79 16.20 5.48 -0.89
C ASP A 79 14.76 5.02 -0.60
N SER A 80 14.60 4.01 0.25
CA SER A 80 13.30 3.38 0.53
C SER A 80 12.52 4.05 1.65
N HIS A 81 13.13 5.00 2.35
CA HIS A 81 12.50 5.72 3.44
C HIS A 81 11.39 6.65 2.93
N VAL A 82 10.42 6.88 3.80
CA VAL A 82 9.26 7.71 3.49
C VAL A 82 9.57 9.20 3.63
N PHE A 83 8.71 10.04 3.06
CA PHE A 83 8.81 11.49 3.22
C PHE A 83 7.93 11.97 4.38
N SER A 84 8.47 12.90 5.17
CA SER A 84 7.65 13.70 6.09
C SER A 84 6.89 14.79 5.32
N THR A 85 5.86 15.37 5.95
CA THR A 85 5.12 16.48 5.36
C THR A 85 6.06 17.66 5.07
N GLU A 86 6.98 17.99 5.98
CA GLU A 86 7.94 19.09 5.83
C GLU A 86 8.88 18.85 4.64
N GLN A 87 9.29 17.61 4.41
CA GLN A 87 10.10 17.22 3.25
C GLN A 87 9.30 17.38 1.95
N ILE A 88 8.03 16.96 1.91
CA ILE A 88 7.14 17.15 0.75
C ILE A 88 6.97 18.65 0.44
N LEU A 89 6.70 19.47 1.47
CA LEU A 89 6.52 20.91 1.30
C LEU A 89 7.82 21.60 0.82
N SER A 90 8.98 21.12 1.28
CA SER A 90 10.29 21.57 0.80
C SER A 90 10.47 21.28 -0.70
N ILE A 91 10.09 20.08 -1.16
CA ILE A 91 10.12 19.75 -2.60
C ILE A 91 9.17 20.65 -3.39
N PHE A 92 7.94 20.84 -2.91
CA PHE A 92 6.92 21.64 -3.60
C PHE A 92 7.31 23.11 -3.74
N SER A 93 8.10 23.63 -2.81
CA SER A 93 8.61 25.01 -2.88
C SER A 93 9.59 25.25 -4.04
N GLN A 94 10.17 24.18 -4.61
CA GLN A 94 11.08 24.27 -5.76
C GLN A 94 10.34 24.17 -7.11
N ILE A 95 9.11 23.67 -7.10
CA ILE A 95 8.33 23.41 -8.31
C ILE A 95 7.38 24.58 -8.57
N SER A 96 7.37 25.09 -9.79
CA SER A 96 6.65 26.33 -10.12
C SER A 96 5.16 26.10 -10.40
N PHE A 97 4.83 25.12 -11.23
CA PHE A 97 3.47 24.93 -11.74
C PHE A 97 2.68 23.88 -10.95
N ASP A 98 1.37 24.13 -10.79
CA ASP A 98 0.45 23.20 -10.13
C ASP A 98 0.42 21.82 -10.80
N SER A 99 0.40 21.78 -12.14
CA SER A 99 0.42 20.52 -12.89
C SER A 99 1.68 19.69 -12.60
N SER A 100 2.81 20.36 -12.37
CA SER A 100 4.06 19.72 -11.97
C SER A 100 4.02 19.29 -10.51
N ARG A 101 3.45 20.09 -9.60
CA ARG A 101 3.26 19.67 -8.19
C ARG A 101 2.35 18.45 -8.07
N ILE A 102 1.31 18.34 -8.89
CA ILE A 102 0.45 17.15 -8.96
C ILE A 102 1.24 15.91 -9.42
N GLN A 103 2.08 16.04 -10.44
CA GLN A 103 2.94 14.95 -10.90
C GLN A 103 3.99 14.57 -9.84
N ALA A 104 4.61 15.55 -9.19
CA ALA A 104 5.52 15.30 -8.08
C ALA A 104 4.80 14.61 -6.91
N LEU A 105 3.59 15.03 -6.56
CA LEU A 105 2.78 14.38 -5.53
C LEU A 105 2.49 12.92 -5.89
N THR A 106 2.23 12.65 -7.17
CA THR A 106 2.00 11.29 -7.67
C THR A 106 3.23 10.41 -7.47
N LEU A 107 4.44 10.94 -7.77
CA LEU A 107 5.71 10.24 -7.54
C LEU A 107 6.02 10.04 -6.05
N LEU A 108 5.65 11.00 -5.20
CA LEU A 108 5.88 10.95 -3.76
C LEU A 108 4.88 10.06 -3.03
N ASN A 109 3.63 9.94 -3.53
CA ASN A 109 2.53 9.26 -2.85
C ASN A 109 2.85 7.83 -2.36
N PRO A 110 3.56 6.97 -3.13
CA PRO A 110 3.95 5.64 -2.63
C PRO A 110 4.83 5.68 -1.37
N TYR A 111 5.56 6.78 -1.18
CA TYR A 111 6.47 7.03 -0.06
C TYR A 111 5.83 7.89 1.04
N ILE A 112 4.50 7.93 1.10
CA ILE A 112 3.72 8.54 2.18
C ILE A 112 2.98 7.43 2.94
N ILE A 113 3.21 7.31 4.26
CA ILE A 113 2.51 6.31 5.09
C ILE A 113 1.11 6.82 5.43
N THR A 114 1.04 7.87 6.25
CA THR A 114 -0.18 8.48 6.72
C THR A 114 0.04 9.97 6.91
N LEU A 115 -1.00 10.77 6.68
CA LEU A 115 -1.01 12.20 6.90
C LEU A 115 -2.08 12.54 7.94
N THR A 116 -1.72 13.43 8.87
CA THR A 116 -2.73 14.01 9.75
C THR A 116 -3.68 14.91 8.93
N PRO A 117 -4.88 15.20 9.44
CA PRO A 117 -5.80 16.13 8.79
C PRO A 117 -5.11 17.48 8.46
N GLN A 118 -4.32 18.00 9.41
CA GLN A 118 -3.57 19.24 9.22
C GLN A 118 -2.50 19.11 8.12
N ASN A 119 -1.78 17.99 8.04
CA ASN A 119 -0.79 17.81 6.98
C ASN A 119 -1.42 17.79 5.58
N ILE A 120 -2.62 17.22 5.43
CA ILE A 120 -3.37 17.31 4.17
C ILE A 120 -3.69 18.78 3.87
N VAL A 121 -4.19 19.55 4.84
CA VAL A 121 -4.44 20.99 4.69
C VAL A 121 -3.19 21.73 4.23
N ASP A 122 -2.04 21.48 4.85
CA ASP A 122 -0.78 22.15 4.55
C ASP A 122 -0.29 21.86 3.11
N ILE A 123 -0.49 20.62 2.64
CA ILE A 123 -0.18 20.22 1.25
C ILE A 123 -1.15 20.89 0.28
N LEU A 124 -2.46 20.88 0.56
CA LEU A 124 -3.47 21.51 -0.28
C LEU A 124 -3.27 23.03 -0.40
N ALA A 125 -2.76 23.68 0.66
CA ALA A 125 -2.45 25.11 0.64
C ALA A 125 -1.35 25.49 -0.38
N LYS A 126 -0.60 24.52 -0.91
CA LYS A 126 0.39 24.75 -1.98
C LYS A 126 -0.21 24.85 -3.39
N TYR A 127 -1.52 24.66 -3.52
CA TYR A 127 -2.23 24.77 -4.79
C TYR A 127 -3.14 26.00 -4.78
N PRO A 128 -2.86 27.04 -5.58
CA PRO A 128 -3.69 28.23 -5.66
C PRO A 128 -5.08 27.96 -6.25
N PHE A 129 -5.20 26.99 -7.15
CA PHE A 129 -6.45 26.67 -7.84
C PHE A 129 -7.22 25.53 -7.14
N GLU A 130 -8.53 25.72 -6.94
CA GLU A 130 -9.42 24.74 -6.29
C GLU A 130 -9.49 23.41 -7.06
N SER A 131 -9.41 23.44 -8.38
CA SER A 131 -9.34 22.23 -9.23
C SER A 131 -8.06 21.42 -8.96
N SER A 132 -6.92 22.09 -8.82
CA SER A 132 -5.65 21.47 -8.43
C SER A 132 -5.73 20.90 -7.02
N LYS A 133 -6.31 21.64 -6.06
CA LYS A 133 -6.54 21.14 -4.69
C LYS A 133 -7.39 19.86 -4.68
N LEU A 134 -8.50 19.82 -5.43
CA LEU A 134 -9.34 18.62 -5.53
C LEU A 134 -8.57 17.44 -6.13
N THR A 135 -7.76 17.70 -7.16
CA THR A 135 -6.90 16.67 -7.77
C THR A 135 -5.87 16.14 -6.78
N ALA A 136 -5.20 17.04 -6.05
CA ALA A 136 -4.25 16.68 -5.01
C ALA A 136 -4.92 15.89 -3.87
N LEU A 137 -6.09 16.34 -3.41
CA LEU A 137 -6.86 15.66 -2.38
C LEU A 137 -7.21 14.23 -2.82
N ASN A 138 -7.68 14.05 -4.05
CA ASN A 138 -8.00 12.71 -4.56
C ASN A 138 -6.77 11.77 -4.57
N LEU A 139 -5.56 12.30 -4.77
CA LEU A 139 -4.33 11.50 -4.72
C LEU A 139 -3.96 11.05 -3.30
N ILE A 140 -4.16 11.92 -2.30
CA ILE A 140 -3.67 11.67 -0.93
C ILE A 140 -4.76 11.37 0.10
N ALA A 141 -6.05 11.43 -0.26
CA ALA A 141 -7.15 11.24 0.69
C ALA A 141 -7.04 9.91 1.46
N ASN A 142 -6.63 8.83 0.79
CA ASN A 142 -6.46 7.53 1.44
C ASN A 142 -5.31 7.48 2.47
N THR A 143 -4.44 8.49 2.51
CA THR A 143 -3.39 8.61 3.53
C THR A 143 -3.90 9.21 4.84
N LEU A 144 -5.14 9.72 4.89
CA LEU A 144 -5.70 10.37 6.06
C LEU A 144 -5.71 9.44 7.29
N SER A 145 -5.02 9.83 8.35
CA SER A 145 -4.86 9.03 9.57
C SER A 145 -6.11 9.00 10.46
N ASP A 146 -6.93 10.06 10.41
CA ASP A 146 -8.18 10.17 11.17
C ASP A 146 -9.32 10.54 10.21
N VAL A 147 -10.24 9.59 10.01
CA VAL A 147 -11.39 9.72 9.11
C VAL A 147 -12.65 10.23 9.82
N SER A 148 -12.53 10.79 11.02
CA SER A 148 -13.64 11.42 11.73
C SER A 148 -14.26 12.58 10.95
N ASP A 149 -15.54 12.86 11.20
CA ASP A 149 -16.25 13.95 10.53
C ASP A 149 -15.61 15.32 10.81
N ALA A 150 -15.02 15.50 12.00
CA ALA A 150 -14.28 16.72 12.35
C ALA A 150 -13.03 16.90 11.47
N SER A 151 -12.27 15.82 11.28
CA SER A 151 -11.08 15.79 10.44
C SER A 151 -11.40 16.01 8.96
N LYS A 152 -12.47 15.39 8.46
CA LYS A 152 -12.96 15.64 7.11
C LYS A 152 -13.40 17.09 6.92
N LYS A 153 -14.12 17.65 7.90
CA LYS A 153 -14.58 19.03 7.86
C LYS A 153 -13.41 20.02 7.80
N LEU A 154 -12.35 19.79 8.58
CA LEU A 154 -11.14 20.61 8.54
C LEU A 154 -10.55 20.69 7.13
N ILE A 155 -10.47 19.56 6.42
CA ILE A 155 -9.95 19.50 5.04
C ILE A 155 -10.92 20.20 4.08
N VAL A 156 -12.23 19.98 4.21
CA VAL A 156 -13.26 20.62 3.36
C VAL A 156 -13.26 22.14 3.51
N ASP A 157 -12.95 22.67 4.68
CA ASP A 157 -12.90 24.11 4.92
C ASP A 157 -11.72 24.81 4.20
N CYS A 158 -10.81 24.06 3.57
CA CYS A 158 -9.77 24.59 2.67
C CYS A 158 -10.28 25.04 1.30
N PHE A 159 -11.53 24.66 0.96
CA PHE A 159 -12.18 24.98 -0.30
C PHE A 159 -13.11 26.17 -0.12
N SER A 160 -13.16 27.06 -1.12
CA SER A 160 -13.93 28.31 -1.01
C SER A 160 -15.37 28.14 -1.48
N PHE A 161 -15.58 27.43 -2.60
CA PHE A 161 -16.89 27.29 -3.22
C PHE A 161 -17.66 26.09 -2.70
N SER A 162 -18.99 26.23 -2.56
CA SER A 162 -19.87 25.17 -2.07
C SER A 162 -19.81 23.89 -2.92
N SER A 163 -19.67 24.02 -4.24
CA SER A 163 -19.47 22.89 -5.15
C SER A 163 -18.18 22.13 -4.82
N ASN A 164 -17.05 22.83 -4.70
CA ASN A 164 -15.77 22.19 -4.37
C ASN A 164 -15.76 21.58 -2.96
N LYS A 165 -16.45 22.21 -1.99
CA LYS A 165 -16.66 21.60 -0.67
C LYS A 165 -17.42 20.29 -0.75
N SER A 166 -18.47 20.23 -1.58
CA SER A 166 -19.24 19.01 -1.82
C SER A 166 -18.38 17.92 -2.48
N ASP A 167 -17.59 18.28 -3.50
CA ASP A 167 -16.69 17.35 -4.19
C ASP A 167 -15.60 16.81 -3.24
N ALA A 168 -14.99 17.68 -2.44
CA ALA A 168 -14.02 17.29 -1.43
C ALA A 168 -14.62 16.32 -0.40
N MET A 169 -15.85 16.59 0.07
CA MET A 169 -16.55 15.71 1.00
C MET A 169 -16.86 14.35 0.37
N ASN A 170 -17.23 14.31 -0.92
CA ASN A 170 -17.44 13.06 -1.65
C ASN A 170 -16.16 12.21 -1.72
N ILE A 171 -15.01 12.83 -2.01
CA ILE A 171 -13.70 12.16 -1.99
C ILE A 171 -13.42 11.59 -0.59
N LEU A 172 -13.59 12.41 0.45
CA LEU A 172 -13.29 12.03 1.83
C LEU A 172 -14.22 10.93 2.38
N ASN A 173 -15.47 10.88 1.93
CA ASN A 173 -16.42 9.83 2.30
C ASN A 173 -16.18 8.51 1.55
N ALA A 174 -15.48 8.55 0.42
CA ALA A 174 -15.10 7.37 -0.34
C ALA A 174 -13.74 6.77 0.09
N ILE A 175 -13.07 7.37 1.08
CA ILE A 175 -11.76 6.91 1.56
C ILE A 175 -11.81 5.44 1.95
N SER A 176 -10.80 4.72 1.49
CA SER A 176 -10.41 3.44 2.05
C SER A 176 -9.03 3.63 2.70
N PRO A 177 -8.95 3.62 4.04
CA PRO A 177 -7.72 3.94 4.75
C PRO A 177 -6.55 3.09 4.27
N ARG A 178 -5.43 3.76 3.98
CA ARG A 178 -4.18 3.14 3.55
C ARG A 178 -3.67 2.19 4.62
N ASN A 179 -3.31 0.98 4.21
CA ASN A 179 -2.61 0.04 5.07
C ASN A 179 -1.14 0.46 5.18
N CYS A 180 -0.58 0.52 6.38
CA CYS A 180 0.79 1.01 6.55
C CYS A 180 1.84 0.11 5.92
N ILE A 181 1.57 -1.19 5.75
CA ILE A 181 2.44 -2.12 5.03
C ILE A 181 2.08 -2.13 3.54
N TYR A 182 0.87 -2.57 3.20
CA TYR A 182 0.46 -2.83 1.81
C TYR A 182 0.13 -1.57 1.00
N GLY A 183 0.03 -0.41 1.65
CA GLY A 183 -0.35 0.82 0.97
C GLY A 183 -1.83 0.86 0.62
N THR A 184 -2.14 1.46 -0.52
CA THR A 184 -3.50 1.54 -1.07
C THR A 184 -3.60 0.59 -2.26
N ILE A 185 -4.62 -0.26 -2.28
CA ILE A 185 -4.90 -1.19 -3.37
C ILE A 185 -5.95 -0.58 -4.30
N THR A 186 -5.58 -0.29 -5.54
CA THR A 186 -6.45 0.40 -6.51
C THR A 186 -6.74 -0.42 -7.77
N GLU A 187 -5.98 -1.49 -7.95
CA GLU A 187 -5.89 -2.23 -9.19
C GLU A 187 -7.07 -3.17 -9.35
N LYS A 188 -7.60 -3.26 -10.58
CA LYS A 188 -8.76 -4.11 -10.87
C LYS A 188 -8.47 -5.61 -10.70
N VAL A 189 -7.22 -6.03 -10.90
CA VAL A 189 -6.79 -7.43 -10.71
C VAL A 189 -5.42 -7.40 -10.02
N ALA A 190 -5.36 -7.89 -8.78
CA ALA A 190 -4.16 -7.83 -7.94
C ALA A 190 -3.85 -9.18 -7.27
N ALA A 191 -2.57 -9.53 -7.18
CA ALA A 191 -2.10 -10.69 -6.41
C ALA A 191 -1.43 -10.25 -5.12
N PHE A 192 -1.68 -10.97 -4.03
CA PHE A 192 -0.91 -10.85 -2.78
C PHE A 192 0.00 -12.07 -2.68
N VAL A 193 1.31 -11.86 -2.81
CA VAL A 193 2.33 -12.92 -2.82
C VAL A 193 3.11 -12.83 -1.52
N ILE A 194 2.90 -13.78 -0.62
CA ILE A 194 3.33 -13.69 0.79
C ILE A 194 4.37 -14.75 1.09
N ASP A 195 5.50 -14.31 1.60
CA ASP A 195 6.54 -15.17 2.14
C ASP A 195 6.03 -15.88 3.41
N ILE A 196 6.21 -17.19 3.44
CA ILE A 196 5.95 -18.04 4.60
C ILE A 196 7.21 -18.82 4.98
N SER A 197 8.41 -18.35 4.63
CA SER A 197 9.67 -18.98 5.04
C SER A 197 9.85 -19.00 6.56
N GLY A 198 10.82 -19.77 7.05
CA GLY A 198 11.06 -19.95 8.49
C GLY A 198 11.41 -18.65 9.22
N SER A 199 12.03 -17.68 8.57
CA SER A 199 12.34 -16.36 9.16
C SER A 199 11.10 -15.57 9.55
N MET A 200 9.95 -15.85 8.91
CA MET A 200 8.69 -15.18 9.22
C MET A 200 8.13 -15.56 10.61
N ASP A 201 8.72 -16.56 11.30
CA ASP A 201 8.40 -16.86 12.71
C ASP A 201 9.18 -15.99 13.71
N TYR A 202 10.19 -15.24 13.25
CA TYR A 202 10.89 -14.30 14.13
C TYR A 202 9.91 -13.30 14.74
N THR A 203 10.13 -12.99 16.01
CA THR A 203 9.23 -12.16 16.79
C THR A 203 9.80 -10.79 17.05
N PHE A 204 8.91 -9.81 17.15
CA PHE A 204 9.23 -8.44 17.54
C PHE A 204 8.16 -7.89 18.49
N LYS A 205 8.39 -6.69 19.02
CA LYS A 205 7.42 -5.99 19.87
C LYS A 205 6.53 -5.06 19.04
N ALA A 206 5.22 -5.32 19.06
CA ALA A 206 4.19 -4.45 18.50
C ALA A 206 3.29 -3.96 19.64
N ASN A 207 3.31 -2.66 19.92
CA ASN A 207 2.55 -2.07 21.04
C ASN A 207 2.76 -2.79 22.40
N GLY A 208 4.00 -3.23 22.68
CA GLY A 208 4.37 -3.94 23.91
C GLY A 208 4.18 -5.46 23.87
N GLU A 209 3.43 -5.96 22.89
CA GLU A 209 3.15 -7.39 22.73
C GLU A 209 4.19 -8.07 21.83
N THR A 210 4.55 -9.31 22.17
CA THR A 210 5.40 -10.13 21.30
C THR A 210 4.55 -10.78 20.23
N ILE A 211 4.89 -10.57 18.96
CA ILE A 211 4.19 -11.12 17.80
C ILE A 211 5.21 -11.60 16.76
N SER A 212 4.91 -12.68 16.02
CA SER A 212 5.74 -13.10 14.89
C SER A 212 5.51 -12.21 13.66
N ARG A 213 6.49 -12.14 12.75
CA ARG A 213 6.35 -11.42 11.48
C ARG A 213 5.14 -11.94 10.69
N LEU A 214 4.98 -13.27 10.58
CA LEU A 214 3.86 -13.87 9.86
C LEU A 214 2.51 -13.50 10.49
N ALA A 215 2.39 -13.56 11.82
CA ALA A 215 1.14 -13.19 12.49
C ALA A 215 0.78 -11.72 12.23
N PHE A 216 1.75 -10.82 12.29
CA PHE A 216 1.53 -9.41 11.96
C PHE A 216 1.11 -9.22 10.50
N VAL A 217 1.82 -9.85 9.56
CA VAL A 217 1.55 -9.80 8.12
C VAL A 217 0.15 -10.32 7.79
N LYS A 218 -0.27 -11.44 8.41
CA LYS A 218 -1.63 -11.99 8.29
C LYS A 218 -2.69 -10.97 8.72
N SER A 219 -2.45 -10.26 9.82
CA SER A 219 -3.34 -9.21 10.32
C SER A 219 -3.49 -8.06 9.33
N GLN A 220 -2.37 -7.53 8.84
CA GLN A 220 -2.37 -6.41 7.91
C GLN A 220 -2.95 -6.79 6.55
N LEU A 221 -2.70 -8.02 6.08
CA LEU A 221 -3.31 -8.52 4.85
C LEU A 221 -4.82 -8.70 4.99
N THR A 222 -5.28 -9.24 6.13
CA THR A 222 -6.71 -9.38 6.44
C THR A 222 -7.42 -8.04 6.39
N LYS A 223 -6.87 -7.01 7.04
CA LYS A 223 -7.39 -5.62 6.98
C LYS A 223 -7.39 -5.08 5.56
N THR A 224 -6.28 -5.24 4.84
CA THR A 224 -6.16 -4.76 3.46
C THR A 224 -7.25 -5.36 2.56
N ILE A 225 -7.49 -6.67 2.65
CA ILE A 225 -8.51 -7.35 1.85
C ILE A 225 -9.92 -6.95 2.28
N ALA A 226 -10.19 -6.84 3.59
CA ALA A 226 -11.50 -6.52 4.11
C ALA A 226 -11.91 -5.05 3.85
N ASP A 227 -10.98 -4.12 4.02
CA ASP A 227 -11.27 -2.69 4.10
C ASP A 227 -11.07 -1.99 2.76
N GLN A 228 -10.17 -2.51 1.90
CA GLN A 228 -9.80 -1.85 0.64
C GLN A 228 -10.39 -2.46 -0.61
N LEU A 229 -10.45 -3.79 -0.71
CA LEU A 229 -10.95 -4.42 -1.93
C LEU A 229 -12.44 -4.14 -2.12
N LYS A 230 -12.77 -3.67 -3.33
CA LYS A 230 -14.15 -3.43 -3.76
C LYS A 230 -14.67 -4.67 -4.51
N PRO A 231 -15.99 -4.95 -4.47
CA PRO A 231 -16.55 -6.16 -5.07
C PRO A 231 -16.24 -6.40 -6.56
N PHE A 232 -15.93 -5.33 -7.32
CA PHE A 232 -15.56 -5.43 -8.73
C PHE A 232 -14.08 -5.76 -8.97
N GLN A 233 -13.23 -5.68 -7.95
CA GLN A 233 -11.82 -6.05 -8.06
C GLN A 233 -11.66 -7.56 -7.94
N LYS A 234 -10.72 -8.13 -8.69
CA LYS A 234 -10.33 -9.52 -8.59
C LYS A 234 -9.02 -9.68 -7.84
N PHE A 235 -8.91 -10.73 -7.03
CA PHE A 235 -7.70 -11.01 -6.28
C PHE A 235 -7.41 -12.50 -6.12
N ASN A 236 -6.17 -12.81 -5.77
CA ASN A 236 -5.76 -14.12 -5.28
C ASN A 236 -4.66 -13.94 -4.22
N ILE A 237 -4.51 -14.95 -3.37
CA ILE A 237 -3.46 -15.01 -2.36
C ILE A 237 -2.55 -16.18 -2.72
N ILE A 238 -1.28 -15.87 -2.88
CA ILE A 238 -0.22 -16.82 -3.19
C ILE A 238 0.75 -16.79 -2.04
N ILE A 239 1.19 -17.96 -1.62
CA ILE A 239 2.20 -18.12 -0.57
C ILE A 239 3.39 -18.85 -1.14
N PHE A 240 4.58 -18.51 -0.68
CA PHE A 240 5.80 -19.21 -1.07
C PHE A 240 6.71 -19.45 0.13
N GLY A 241 7.36 -20.61 0.11
CA GLY A 241 8.42 -21.00 1.02
C GLY A 241 9.38 -21.92 0.28
N ASN A 242 9.44 -23.19 0.68
CA ASN A 242 10.08 -24.25 -0.12
C ASN A 242 9.47 -24.39 -1.53
N SER A 243 8.15 -24.24 -1.63
CA SER A 243 7.37 -24.25 -2.87
C SER A 243 6.28 -23.18 -2.77
N ALA A 244 5.66 -22.85 -3.90
CA ALA A 244 4.54 -21.92 -3.93
C ALA A 244 3.19 -22.65 -4.02
N SER A 245 2.17 -22.07 -3.41
CA SER A 245 0.78 -22.50 -3.53
C SER A 245 -0.15 -21.29 -3.52
N GLN A 246 -1.42 -21.49 -3.88
CA GLN A 246 -2.39 -20.41 -4.02
C GLN A 246 -3.75 -20.79 -3.43
N TRP A 247 -4.46 -19.79 -2.91
CA TRP A 247 -5.78 -19.94 -2.27
C TRP A 247 -6.86 -20.41 -3.27
N LYS A 248 -6.91 -19.76 -4.43
CA LYS A 248 -7.79 -20.14 -5.55
C LYS A 248 -6.96 -20.50 -6.77
N THR A 249 -7.55 -21.28 -7.67
CA THR A 249 -6.89 -21.71 -8.93
C THR A 249 -6.64 -20.56 -9.89
N ASP A 250 -7.44 -19.49 -9.82
CA ASP A 250 -7.29 -18.24 -10.56
C ASP A 250 -7.91 -17.10 -9.73
N TYR A 251 -7.76 -15.85 -10.18
CA TYR A 251 -8.23 -14.66 -9.45
C TYR A 251 -9.76 -14.56 -9.44
N VAL A 252 -10.32 -14.30 -8.27
CA VAL A 252 -11.78 -14.24 -8.01
C VAL A 252 -12.22 -12.84 -7.60
N ASP A 253 -13.48 -12.49 -7.84
CA ASP A 253 -14.04 -11.21 -7.41
C ASP A 253 -14.04 -11.08 -5.88
N ALA A 254 -13.80 -9.87 -5.38
CA ALA A 254 -13.80 -9.55 -3.95
C ALA A 254 -15.22 -9.40 -3.38
N THR A 255 -16.08 -10.40 -3.64
CA THR A 255 -17.38 -10.49 -2.98
C THR A 255 -17.21 -10.71 -1.48
N PRO A 256 -18.21 -10.34 -0.64
CA PRO A 256 -18.14 -10.57 0.79
C PRO A 256 -17.80 -12.02 1.17
N GLU A 257 -18.33 -13.00 0.43
CA GLU A 257 -18.10 -14.43 0.65
C GLU A 257 -16.64 -14.82 0.33
N ASN A 258 -16.10 -14.33 -0.79
CA ASN A 258 -14.72 -14.57 -1.18
C ASN A 258 -13.75 -13.88 -0.23
N VAL A 259 -14.06 -12.67 0.24
CA VAL A 259 -13.28 -11.96 1.28
C VAL A 259 -13.23 -12.79 2.56
N GLN A 260 -14.36 -13.27 3.07
CA GLN A 260 -14.39 -14.12 4.27
C GLN A 260 -13.60 -15.43 4.08
N ALA A 261 -13.76 -16.08 2.92
CA ALA A 261 -13.04 -17.31 2.63
C ALA A 261 -11.51 -17.09 2.47
N ALA A 262 -11.09 -15.95 1.92
CA ALA A 262 -9.69 -15.55 1.83
C ALA A 262 -9.09 -15.33 3.22
N ILE A 263 -9.81 -14.67 4.11
CA ILE A 263 -9.38 -14.43 5.49
C ILE A 263 -9.26 -15.76 6.26
N ALA A 264 -10.21 -16.67 6.07
CA ALA A 264 -10.12 -18.01 6.66
C ALA A 264 -8.89 -18.78 6.15
N TYR A 265 -8.49 -18.58 4.89
CA TYR A 265 -7.25 -19.11 4.33
C TYR A 265 -6.02 -18.46 4.95
N ILE A 266 -5.97 -17.12 5.03
CA ILE A 266 -4.87 -16.35 5.65
C ILE A 266 -4.64 -16.81 7.08
N ASN A 267 -5.71 -16.96 7.87
CA ASN A 267 -5.63 -17.34 9.28
C ASN A 267 -5.00 -18.72 9.50
N LYS A 268 -5.04 -19.62 8.51
CA LYS A 268 -4.44 -20.96 8.56
C LYS A 268 -2.97 -21.00 8.11
N LEU A 269 -2.43 -19.91 7.58
CA LEU A 269 -1.03 -19.88 7.14
C LEU A 269 -0.07 -20.10 8.31
N THR A 270 0.93 -20.93 8.05
CA THR A 270 2.06 -21.24 8.93
C THR A 270 3.36 -21.10 8.14
N THR A 271 4.48 -20.97 8.83
CA THR A 271 5.80 -20.96 8.20
C THR A 271 6.18 -22.32 7.64
N ASN A 272 7.02 -22.32 6.61
CA ASN A 272 7.51 -23.50 5.91
C ASN A 272 8.79 -23.19 5.11
N GLY A 273 9.93 -23.54 5.70
CA GLY A 273 11.18 -23.79 4.97
C GLY A 273 11.84 -22.57 4.35
N ALA A 274 12.31 -22.74 3.11
CA ALA A 274 13.14 -21.83 2.33
C ALA A 274 12.36 -20.61 1.80
N THR A 275 13.05 -19.74 1.05
CA THR A 275 12.53 -18.50 0.48
C THR A 275 12.68 -18.56 -1.05
N ASN A 276 11.62 -18.98 -1.77
CA ASN A 276 11.62 -19.09 -3.23
C ASN A 276 10.65 -18.08 -3.89
N ILE A 277 11.10 -16.82 -3.98
CA ILE A 277 10.31 -15.71 -4.54
C ILE A 277 9.87 -16.00 -5.99
N SER A 278 10.76 -16.53 -6.84
CA SER A 278 10.44 -16.82 -8.24
C SER A 278 9.28 -17.82 -8.40
N SER A 279 9.16 -18.81 -7.50
CA SER A 279 8.05 -19.76 -7.55
C SER A 279 6.69 -19.10 -7.22
N GLY A 280 6.68 -18.15 -6.27
CA GLY A 280 5.49 -17.36 -5.95
C GLY A 280 5.08 -16.46 -7.12
N LEU A 281 6.07 -15.81 -7.76
CA LEU A 281 5.83 -15.00 -8.95
C LEU A 281 5.33 -15.86 -10.13
N ASP A 282 5.87 -17.06 -10.34
CA ASP A 282 5.40 -17.97 -11.39
C ASP A 282 3.91 -18.27 -11.27
N LEU A 283 3.44 -18.57 -10.06
CA LEU A 283 2.00 -18.77 -9.81
C LEU A 283 1.20 -17.47 -10.02
N ALA A 284 1.72 -16.32 -9.59
CA ALA A 284 1.03 -15.04 -9.78
C ALA A 284 0.81 -14.71 -11.25
N PHE A 285 1.83 -14.91 -12.08
CA PHE A 285 1.76 -14.68 -13.51
C PHE A 285 0.95 -15.73 -14.27
N ASN A 286 0.75 -16.93 -13.70
CA ASN A 286 -0.01 -18.01 -14.32
C ASN A 286 -1.53 -17.79 -14.17
N THR A 287 -2.07 -16.88 -14.97
CA THR A 287 -3.49 -16.49 -14.92
C THR A 287 -4.05 -16.18 -16.30
N LYS A 288 -5.36 -16.38 -16.43
CA LYS A 288 -6.14 -15.96 -17.61
C LYS A 288 -6.64 -14.53 -17.49
N GLN A 289 -6.54 -13.92 -16.31
CA GLN A 289 -6.99 -12.56 -16.05
C GLN A 289 -5.93 -11.53 -16.51
N ALA A 290 -6.39 -10.32 -16.83
CA ALA A 290 -5.52 -9.18 -17.08
C ALA A 290 -4.93 -8.63 -15.76
N LEU A 291 -4.05 -9.43 -15.13
CA LEU A 291 -3.31 -9.04 -13.92
C LEU A 291 -2.65 -7.68 -14.11
N LYS A 292 -2.84 -6.79 -13.14
CA LYS A 292 -2.32 -5.42 -13.15
C LYS A 292 -1.19 -5.22 -12.16
N ALA A 293 -1.36 -5.73 -10.93
CA ALA A 293 -0.36 -5.60 -9.89
C ALA A 293 -0.12 -6.87 -9.09
N ILE A 294 1.11 -7.02 -8.60
CA ILE A 294 1.51 -7.99 -7.58
C ILE A 294 1.99 -7.21 -6.37
N TYR A 295 1.54 -7.59 -5.18
CA TYR A 295 2.04 -7.11 -3.89
C TYR A 295 2.82 -8.24 -3.25
N LEU A 296 4.14 -8.20 -3.42
CA LEU A 296 5.07 -9.18 -2.89
C LEU A 296 5.57 -8.73 -1.51
N LEU A 297 5.39 -9.57 -0.50
CA LEU A 297 5.94 -9.35 0.83
C LEU A 297 6.90 -10.47 1.20
N SER A 298 8.11 -10.11 1.62
CA SER A 298 9.13 -11.03 2.11
C SER A 298 9.98 -10.40 3.22
N ASP A 299 10.62 -11.21 4.05
CA ASP A 299 11.53 -10.77 5.10
C ASP A 299 13.01 -11.13 4.84
N GLY A 300 13.32 -11.65 3.65
CA GLY A 300 14.67 -12.12 3.36
C GLY A 300 15.03 -12.20 1.88
N VAL A 301 16.31 -12.48 1.66
CA VAL A 301 16.88 -12.79 0.34
C VAL A 301 16.46 -14.19 -0.08
N PRO A 302 16.08 -14.42 -1.35
CA PRO A 302 15.79 -15.77 -1.81
C PRO A 302 17.02 -16.66 -1.67
N ASN A 303 16.81 -17.87 -1.17
CA ASN A 303 17.83 -18.92 -1.06
C ASN A 303 17.52 -20.13 -1.96
N SER A 304 16.51 -19.99 -2.84
CA SER A 304 16.08 -20.98 -3.83
C SER A 304 15.46 -20.26 -5.04
N GLY A 305 15.49 -20.92 -6.20
CA GLY A 305 15.01 -20.32 -7.45
C GLY A 305 15.97 -19.24 -7.98
N VAL A 306 15.44 -18.11 -8.43
CA VAL A 306 16.23 -16.98 -8.95
C VAL A 306 16.75 -16.13 -7.77
N GLN A 307 18.08 -16.12 -7.58
CA GLN A 307 18.71 -15.54 -6.38
C GLN A 307 19.54 -14.27 -6.63
N THR A 308 19.76 -13.90 -7.90
CA THR A 308 20.55 -12.71 -8.24
C THR A 308 19.67 -11.56 -8.70
N VAL A 309 20.09 -10.32 -8.41
CA VAL A 309 19.40 -9.10 -8.86
C VAL A 309 19.22 -9.09 -10.38
N ASP A 310 20.29 -9.34 -11.14
CA ASP A 310 20.20 -9.36 -12.60
C ASP A 310 19.29 -10.49 -13.12
N GLY A 311 19.34 -11.65 -12.45
CA GLY A 311 18.49 -12.79 -12.78
C GLY A 311 17.01 -12.47 -12.60
N ILE A 312 16.63 -11.86 -11.47
CA ILE A 312 15.23 -11.55 -11.19
C ILE A 312 14.71 -10.42 -12.07
N LYS A 313 15.54 -9.40 -12.35
CA LYS A 313 15.21 -8.33 -13.31
C LYS A 313 14.93 -8.91 -14.70
N LYS A 314 15.81 -9.79 -15.19
CA LYS A 314 15.61 -10.48 -16.47
C LYS A 314 14.33 -11.33 -16.45
N TYR A 315 14.12 -12.11 -15.41
CA TYR A 315 12.93 -12.94 -15.26
C TYR A 315 11.63 -12.11 -15.35
N LEU A 316 11.56 -10.98 -14.66
CA LEU A 316 10.39 -10.08 -14.69
C LEU A 316 10.20 -9.44 -16.06
N ALA A 317 11.30 -9.00 -16.71
CA ALA A 317 11.25 -8.49 -18.06
C ALA A 317 10.68 -9.53 -19.04
N ASP A 318 11.13 -10.78 -18.95
CA ASP A 318 10.64 -11.88 -19.78
C ASP A 318 9.14 -12.18 -19.52
N LYS A 319 8.69 -12.18 -18.25
CA LYS A 319 7.27 -12.35 -17.88
C LYS A 319 6.38 -11.24 -18.43
N ASN A 320 6.90 -10.02 -18.48
CA ASN A 320 6.18 -8.85 -18.98
C ASN A 320 6.30 -8.67 -20.50
N ALA A 321 7.29 -9.26 -21.17
CA ALA A 321 7.60 -9.01 -22.58
C ALA A 321 6.39 -9.21 -23.50
N SER A 322 5.67 -10.33 -23.35
CA SER A 322 4.52 -10.71 -24.19
C SER A 322 3.18 -10.09 -23.76
N ARG A 323 3.14 -9.34 -22.65
CA ARG A 323 1.89 -8.77 -22.11
C ARG A 323 1.59 -7.42 -22.75
N THR A 324 0.34 -7.23 -23.17
CA THR A 324 -0.17 -5.93 -23.63
C THR A 324 -0.09 -4.89 -22.50
N ASP A 325 -0.61 -5.25 -21.33
CA ASP A 325 -0.47 -4.46 -20.12
C ASP A 325 0.62 -5.08 -19.25
N LYS A 326 1.67 -4.30 -18.96
CA LYS A 326 2.75 -4.73 -18.09
C LYS A 326 2.22 -4.85 -16.66
N VAL A 327 2.57 -5.94 -15.98
CA VAL A 327 2.27 -6.14 -14.57
C VAL A 327 3.30 -5.37 -13.75
N VAL A 328 2.80 -4.58 -12.82
CA VAL A 328 3.61 -3.86 -11.84
C VAL A 328 3.80 -4.74 -10.61
N VAL A 329 5.02 -4.87 -10.10
CA VAL A 329 5.31 -5.63 -8.88
C VAL A 329 5.70 -4.65 -7.79
N ASN A 330 4.81 -4.43 -6.84
CA ASN A 330 5.08 -3.69 -5.62
C ASN A 330 5.68 -4.64 -4.58
N THR A 331 6.77 -4.24 -3.95
CA THR A 331 7.51 -5.09 -3.00
C THR A 331 7.58 -4.47 -1.62
N ILE A 332 7.49 -5.32 -0.61
CA ILE A 332 7.53 -4.97 0.80
C ILE A 332 8.59 -5.87 1.45
N SER A 333 9.67 -5.27 1.93
CA SER A 333 10.62 -5.97 2.80
C SER A 333 10.17 -5.78 4.24
N PHE A 334 9.87 -6.86 4.97
CA PHE A 334 9.38 -6.78 6.35
C PHE A 334 10.30 -7.52 7.33
N ILE A 335 11.36 -6.85 7.79
CA ILE A 335 12.41 -7.45 8.62
C ILE A 335 12.39 -6.85 10.04
N MET A 336 11.31 -7.11 10.78
CA MET A 336 11.14 -6.68 12.17
C MET A 336 11.68 -7.72 13.16
N GLY A 337 12.51 -7.32 14.12
CA GLY A 337 13.19 -8.24 15.03
C GLY A 337 14.13 -9.19 14.29
N GLY A 338 14.37 -10.37 14.86
CA GLY A 338 15.21 -11.42 14.26
C GLY A 338 16.71 -11.26 14.50
N VAL A 339 17.50 -12.23 14.03
CA VAL A 339 18.95 -12.34 14.26
C VAL A 339 19.80 -11.95 13.05
N GLU A 340 19.15 -11.52 11.96
CA GLU A 340 19.81 -11.16 10.71
C GLU A 340 20.74 -9.97 10.93
N LYS A 341 21.96 -10.10 10.38
CA LYS A 341 22.96 -9.05 10.40
C LYS A 341 22.55 -7.92 9.46
N GLN A 342 23.07 -6.71 9.70
CA GLN A 342 22.73 -5.54 8.89
C GLN A 342 22.96 -5.76 7.38
N ASN A 343 24.06 -6.40 7.00
CA ASN A 343 24.35 -6.70 5.60
C ASN A 343 23.32 -7.64 4.95
N GLU A 344 22.73 -8.58 5.70
CA GLU A 344 21.66 -9.46 5.19
C GLU A 344 20.36 -8.68 4.98
N ARG A 345 20.07 -7.74 5.89
CA ARG A 345 18.92 -6.82 5.77
C ARG A 345 19.06 -5.92 4.55
N ASP A 346 20.25 -5.34 4.36
CA ASP A 346 20.57 -4.48 3.22
C ASP A 346 20.43 -5.25 1.88
N LEU A 347 20.90 -6.50 1.83
CA LEU A 347 20.75 -7.36 0.66
C LEU A 347 19.28 -7.67 0.35
N SER A 348 18.46 -7.94 1.38
CA SER A 348 17.02 -8.15 1.20
C SER A 348 16.35 -6.90 0.62
N PHE A 349 16.70 -5.72 1.15
CA PHE A 349 16.18 -4.45 0.64
C PHE A 349 16.60 -4.22 -0.81
N GLN A 350 17.89 -4.44 -1.13
CA GLN A 350 18.40 -4.32 -2.49
C GLN A 350 17.68 -5.26 -3.46
N PHE A 351 17.47 -6.52 -3.07
CA PHE A 351 16.85 -7.52 -3.92
C PHE A 351 15.37 -7.21 -4.20
N LEU A 352 14.60 -6.86 -3.16
CA LEU A 352 13.19 -6.53 -3.30
C LEU A 352 12.98 -5.18 -4.01
N ASN A 353 13.86 -4.20 -3.79
CA ASN A 353 13.84 -2.95 -4.54
C ASN A 353 14.08 -3.19 -6.04
N ALA A 354 15.04 -4.05 -6.38
CA ALA A 354 15.31 -4.42 -7.77
C ALA A 354 14.12 -5.04 -8.50
N ILE A 355 13.27 -5.80 -7.80
CA ILE A 355 12.01 -6.35 -8.33
C ILE A 355 11.02 -5.23 -8.66
N ALA A 356 10.84 -4.29 -7.72
CA ALA A 356 9.95 -3.16 -7.93
C ALA A 356 10.41 -2.30 -9.10
N ASP A 357 11.68 -1.90 -9.10
CA ASP A 357 12.29 -1.08 -10.15
C ASP A 357 12.13 -1.71 -11.54
N ALA A 358 12.31 -3.04 -11.65
CA ALA A 358 12.20 -3.76 -12.92
C ALA A 358 10.82 -3.68 -13.57
N THR A 359 9.79 -3.34 -12.80
CA THR A 359 8.40 -3.32 -13.25
C THR A 359 7.72 -1.96 -13.07
N ASN A 360 8.51 -0.92 -12.76
CA ASN A 360 8.01 0.39 -12.34
C ASN A 360 7.02 0.32 -11.16
N GLY A 361 7.26 -0.64 -10.26
CA GLY A 361 6.55 -0.78 -9.00
C GLY A 361 7.16 0.06 -7.89
N SER A 362 6.55 -0.04 -6.71
CA SER A 362 7.03 0.63 -5.50
C SER A 362 7.68 -0.36 -4.54
N PHE A 363 8.76 0.07 -3.90
CA PHE A 363 9.42 -0.67 -2.82
C PHE A 363 9.15 0.00 -1.47
N LYS A 364 8.87 -0.81 -0.45
CA LYS A 364 8.78 -0.38 0.94
C LYS A 364 9.66 -1.25 1.83
N GLY A 365 10.70 -0.64 2.41
CA GLY A 365 11.54 -1.26 3.43
C GLY A 365 10.99 -1.00 4.83
N ILE A 366 10.73 -2.06 5.59
CA ILE A 366 10.32 -2.01 6.99
C ILE A 366 11.31 -2.86 7.79
N SER A 367 12.05 -2.23 8.69
CA SER A 367 13.00 -2.90 9.58
C SER A 367 13.00 -2.27 10.96
N GLY A 368 13.31 -3.06 11.99
CA GLY A 368 13.41 -2.57 13.37
C GLY A 368 13.73 -3.66 14.37
#